data_AF-A0A960E2V7-F1
#
_entry.id   AF-A0A960E2V7-F1
#
_cell.length_a   1.000
_cell.length_b   1.000
_cell.length_c   1.000
_cell.angle_alpha   90.00
_cell.angle_beta   90.00
_cell.angle_gamma   90.00
#
_symmetry.space_group_name_H-M   'P 1'
#
loop_
_entity.id
_entity.type
_entity.pdbx_description
1 polymer ?
#
loop_
_entity_poly.entity_id
_entity_poly.type
_entity_poly.pdbx_seq_one_letter_code
_entity_poly.pdbx_strand_id
1 'polypeptide(L)' 'MSNTADDLKGRAKEAAGDLTKDEDLKNEGKLDQAVAGVKDKVDEVADKVRDAVTSDDES' A
#
# COMPACT_ATOMS: atom_id res chain seq x y z
N MET A 1 -11.01 -5.26 -4.42
CA MET A 1 -11.59 -4.78 -3.13
C MET A 1 -10.60 -4.83 -1.96
N SER A 2 -9.28 -4.97 -2.17
CA SER A 2 -8.31 -5.04 -1.06
C SER A 2 -8.07 -3.68 -0.39
N ASN A 3 -7.93 -2.62 -1.19
CA ASN A 3 -7.47 -1.31 -0.69
C ASN A 3 -8.35 -0.71 0.42
N THR A 4 -9.68 -0.80 0.34
CA THR A 4 -10.56 -0.23 1.37
C THR A 4 -10.49 -0.99 2.70
N ALA A 5 -10.38 -2.32 2.67
CA ALA A 5 -10.32 -3.13 3.88
C ALA A 5 -8.96 -2.98 4.58
N ASP A 6 -7.88 -2.93 3.80
CA ASP A 6 -6.52 -2.72 4.30
C ASP A 6 -6.34 -1.29 4.86
N ASP A 7 -6.92 -0.26 4.24
CA ASP A 7 -6.90 1.13 4.75
C ASP A 7 -7.64 1.24 6.09
N LEU A 8 -8.81 0.60 6.19
CA LEU A 8 -9.62 0.58 7.42
C LEU A 8 -8.87 -0.12 8.56
N LYS A 9 -8.20 -1.24 8.24
CA LYS A 9 -7.40 -2.02 9.21
C LYS A 9 -6.20 -1.23 9.71
N GLY A 10 -5.50 -0.52 8.83
CA GLY A 10 -4.37 0.34 9.19
C GLY A 10 -4.78 1.47 10.14
N ARG A 11 -5.87 2.18 9.82
CA ARG A 11 -6.42 3.23 10.69
C ARG A 11 -6.88 2.68 12.04
N ALA A 12 -7.47 1.49 12.06
CA ALA A 12 -7.89 0.83 13.29
C ALA A 12 -6.70 0.46 14.18
N LYS A 13 -5.62 -0.11 13.62
CA LYS A 13 -4.38 -0.39 14.37
C LYS A 13 -3.74 0.89 14.92
N GLU A 14 -3.71 1.96 14.11
CA GLU A 14 -3.14 3.24 14.55
C GLU A 14 -3.94 3.85 15.71
N ALA A 15 -5.28 3.87 15.59
CA ALA A 15 -6.16 4.38 16.65
C ALA A 15 -6.10 3.52 17.92
N ALA A 16 -6.02 2.20 17.78
CA ALA A 16 -5.87 1.29 18.91
C ALA A 16 -4.53 1.52 19.63
N GLY A 17 -3.42 1.61 18.89
CA GLY A 17 -2.10 1.89 19.47
C GLY A 17 -2.01 3.25 20.17
N ASP A 18 -2.61 4.29 19.60
CA ASP A 18 -2.66 5.62 20.23
C ASP A 18 -3.51 5.60 21.53
N LEU A 19 -4.59 4.82 21.54
CA LEU A 19 -5.47 4.66 22.70
C LEU A 19 -4.84 3.83 23.82
N THR A 20 -4.12 2.76 23.48
CA THR A 20 -3.46 1.86 24.45
C THR A 20 -2.04 2.30 24.81
N LYS A 21 -1.53 3.39 24.21
CA LYS A 21 -0.11 3.81 24.27
C LYS A 21 0.84 2.70 23.82
N ASP A 22 0.39 1.87 22.90
CA ASP A 22 1.15 0.77 22.34
C ASP A 22 1.81 1.25 21.04
N GLU A 23 3.10 1.60 21.16
CA GLU A 23 3.88 2.17 20.05
C GLU A 23 4.04 1.19 18.90
N ASP A 24 4.00 -0.12 19.16
CA ASP A 24 4.12 -1.16 18.15
C ASP A 24 2.90 -1.16 17.23
N LEU A 25 1.68 -1.15 17.77
CA LEU A 25 0.43 -1.10 16.97
C LEU A 25 0.34 0.17 16.12
N LYS A 26 0.79 1.30 16.65
CA LYS A 26 0.85 2.58 15.93
C LYS A 26 1.85 2.55 14.78
N ASN A 27 3.04 2.01 15.02
CA ASN A 27 4.07 1.88 13.98
C ASN A 27 3.67 0.88 12.90
N GLU A 28 3.03 -0.23 13.26
CA GLU A 28 2.60 -1.26 12.33
C GLU A 28 1.54 -0.72 11.35
N GLY A 29 0.56 0.05 11.85
CA GLY A 29 -0.43 0.72 10.99
C GLY A 29 0.19 1.70 9.99
N LYS A 30 1.20 2.48 10.41
CA LYS A 30 1.93 3.42 9.53
C LYS A 30 2.83 2.71 8.54
N LEU A 31 3.49 1.62 8.95
CA LEU A 31 4.32 0.78 8.08
C LEU A 31 3.48 0.12 6.99
N ASP A 32 2.33 -0.46 7.36
CA ASP A 32 1.40 -1.08 6.41
C ASP A 32 0.96 -0.06 5.33
N GLN A 33 0.63 1.18 5.72
CA GLN A 33 0.28 2.25 4.77
C GLN A 33 1.45 2.68 3.89
N ALA A 34 2.64 2.83 4.45
CA ALA A 34 3.83 3.23 3.70
C ALA A 34 4.22 2.16 2.66
N VAL A 35 4.18 0.88 3.05
CA VAL A 35 4.48 -0.25 2.16
C VAL A 35 3.43 -0.37 1.07
N ALA A 36 2.14 -0.22 1.40
CA ALA A 36 1.07 -0.23 0.40
C ALA A 36 1.26 0.90 -0.64
N GLY A 37 1.52 2.13 -0.19
CA GLY A 37 1.72 3.26 -1.10
C GLY A 37 2.97 3.14 -1.99
N VAL A 38 4.03 2.47 -1.53
CA VAL A 38 5.21 2.16 -2.35
C VAL A 38 4.88 1.07 -3.36
N LYS A 39 4.17 0.02 -2.95
CA LYS A 39 3.81 -1.11 -3.81
C LYS A 39 2.91 -0.67 -4.97
N ASP A 40 1.89 0.15 -4.70
CA ASP A 40 1.02 0.73 -5.73
C ASP A 40 1.82 1.54 -6.77
N LYS A 41 2.79 2.35 -6.33
CA LYS A 41 3.64 3.13 -7.25
C LYS A 41 4.55 2.26 -8.10
N VAL A 42 5.12 1.21 -7.50
CA VAL A 42 5.97 0.27 -8.23
C VAL A 42 5.16 -0.52 -9.24
N ASP A 43 3.98 -1.00 -8.87
CA ASP A 43 3.07 -1.71 -9.77
C ASP A 43 2.62 -0.79 -10.92
N GLU A 44 2.26 0.48 -10.67
CA GLU A 44 1.88 1.42 -11.74
C GLU A 44 3.03 1.70 -12.73
N VAL A 45 4.27 1.81 -12.24
CA VAL A 45 5.45 1.98 -13.09
C VAL A 45 5.73 0.70 -13.87
N ALA A 46 5.64 -0.46 -13.23
CA ALA A 46 5.85 -1.76 -13.88
C ALA A 46 4.82 -2.03 -14.97
N ASP A 47 3.54 -1.69 -14.74
CA ASP A 47 2.47 -1.80 -15.74
C ASP A 47 2.73 -0.88 -16.93
N LYS A 48 3.11 0.39 -16.71
CA LYS A 48 3.46 1.30 -17.82
C LYS A 48 4.63 0.81 -18.66
N VAL A 49 5.65 0.22 -18.02
CA VAL A 49 6.80 -0.34 -18.73
C VAL A 49 6.40 -1.57 -19.54
N ARG A 50 5.57 -2.45 -18.96
CA ARG A 50 5.03 -3.62 -19.68
C ARG A 50 4.18 -3.21 -20.87
N ASP A 51 3.29 -2.24 -20.71
CA ASP A 51 2.41 -1.75 -21.77
C ASP A 51 3.20 -1.13 -22.92
N ALA A 52 4.27 -0.37 -22.62
CA ALA A 52 5.18 0.19 -23.60
C ALA A 52 6.01 -0.87 -24.34
N VAL A 53 6.47 -1.92 -23.63
CA VAL A 53 7.25 -3.03 -24.23
C VAL A 53 6.37 -3.94 -25.08
N THR A 54 5.12 -4.19 -24.67
CA THR A 54 4.17 -5.01 -25.45
C THR A 54 3.62 -4.26 -26.67
N SER A 55 3.57 -2.93 -26.65
CA SER A 55 3.14 -2.12 -27.81
C SER A 55 4.15 -2.14 -28.97
N ASP A 56 5.41 -2.52 -28.74
CA ASP A 56 6.47 -2.54 -29.75
C ASP A 56 6.58 -3.90 -30.50
N ASP A 57 5.88 -4.95 -30.05
CA ASP A 57 5.94 -6.31 -30.64
C ASP A 57 4.82 -6.59 -31.68
N GLU A 58 3.84 -5.69 -31.82
CA GLU A 58 2.70 -5.77 -32.78
C GLU A 58 2.76 -4.68 -33.88
N SER A 59 3.93 -4.42 -34.47
CA SER A 59 4.09 -3.55 -35.66
C SER A 59 4.89 -4.19 -36.78
#